data_AF-A0A6H0CMC8-F1
#
_entry.id   AF-A0A6H0CMC8-F1
#
_cell.length_a   1.000
_cell.length_b   1.000
_cell.length_c   1.000
_cell.angle_alpha   90.00
_cell.angle_beta   90.00
_cell.angle_gamma   90.00
#
_symmetry.space_group_name_H-M   'P 1'
#
loop_
_entity.id
_entity.type
_entity.pdbx_description
1 polymer ?
#
loop_
_entity_poly.entity_id
_entity_poly.type
_entity_poly.pdbx_seq_one_letter_code
_entity_poly.pdbx_strand_id
1 'polypeptide(L)'
;MSDTHRRPVPTDRAPGPRETPAPGEEQRLAATVAAHPMLDSVGALASLLARLPPELPLWLDEHVRWDPDERLKQQLLTVTPRIVGVASAVETEDAAMEPGLELGTVCIPFDSTPDARAAVAVRRDLLPADPYASAEERLEQGDVPGALGDLATLLQDIAALLSDVTDGLERGSSDTESLRVEASRIGQAAARIARLAKNGQAKDRG
;
A
#
# COMPACT_ATOMS: atom_id res chain seq x y z
N MET A 1 39.81 54.04 7.67
CA MET A 1 38.46 53.47 7.67
C MET A 1 38.45 52.45 6.52
N SER A 2 39.02 51.26 6.73
CA SER A 2 38.36 50.04 7.23
C SER A 2 37.30 49.54 6.22
N ASP A 3 37.69 48.74 5.24
CA ASP A 3 37.73 47.25 5.22
C ASP A 3 36.35 46.59 5.05
N THR A 4 36.09 46.02 3.87
CA THR A 4 35.46 44.69 3.68
C THR A 4 35.40 44.32 2.19
N HIS A 5 36.54 43.94 1.60
CA HIS A 5 36.51 43.12 0.38
C HIS A 5 36.39 41.65 0.79
N ARG A 6 35.18 41.10 0.69
CA ARG A 6 34.91 39.66 0.78
C ARG A 6 35.85 38.90 -0.18
N ARG A 7 36.67 38.01 0.37
CA ARG A 7 37.26 36.92 -0.42
C ARG A 7 36.13 35.96 -0.84
N PRO A 8 36.07 35.50 -2.10
CA PRO A 8 35.20 34.38 -2.46
C PRO A 8 35.71 33.10 -1.79
N VAL A 9 34.79 32.36 -1.19
CA VAL A 9 34.99 31.01 -0.67
C VAL A 9 35.23 30.07 -1.86
N PRO A 10 36.17 29.11 -1.80
CA PRO A 10 36.37 28.15 -2.89
C PRO A 10 35.17 27.21 -2.95
N THR A 11 34.36 27.35 -4.00
CA THR A 11 33.30 26.40 -4.36
C THR A 11 33.94 25.24 -5.11
N ASP A 12 34.60 24.35 -4.39
CA ASP A 12 35.04 23.08 -4.97
C ASP A 12 34.81 21.94 -3.97
N ARG A 13 33.53 21.59 -3.82
CA ARG A 13 33.13 20.24 -3.46
C ARG A 13 32.28 19.72 -4.60
N ALA A 14 32.95 19.09 -5.57
CA ALA A 14 32.27 18.20 -6.49
C ALA A 14 31.40 17.22 -5.67
N PRO A 15 30.11 17.04 -6.01
CA PRO A 15 29.32 15.97 -5.43
C PRO A 15 30.00 14.64 -5.78
N GLY A 16 30.32 13.87 -4.74
CA GLY A 16 30.88 12.53 -4.91
C GLY A 16 29.95 11.65 -5.75
N PRO A 17 30.50 10.60 -6.39
CA PRO A 17 29.71 9.71 -7.22
C PRO A 17 28.58 9.10 -6.40
N ARG A 18 27.36 9.28 -6.89
CA ARG A 18 26.14 8.69 -6.37
C ARG A 18 26.24 7.18 -6.55
N GLU A 19 26.40 6.43 -5.47
CA GLU A 19 26.33 4.97 -5.52
C GLU A 19 24.86 4.56 -5.58
N THR A 20 24.34 4.44 -6.79
CA THR A 20 23.19 3.56 -7.02
C THR A 20 23.61 2.16 -6.56
N PRO A 21 22.84 1.45 -5.73
CA PRO A 21 23.20 0.09 -5.32
C PRO A 21 23.49 -0.73 -6.57
N ALA A 22 24.65 -1.39 -6.58
CA ALA A 22 25.05 -2.17 -7.73
C ALA A 22 23.98 -3.26 -7.94
N PRO A 23 23.56 -3.57 -9.18
CA PRO A 23 22.47 -4.52 -9.45
C PRO A 23 22.60 -5.90 -8.77
N GLY A 24 23.80 -6.28 -8.32
CA GLY A 24 24.03 -7.49 -7.51
C GLY A 24 23.68 -7.38 -6.02
N GLU A 25 23.51 -6.18 -5.45
CA GLU A 25 23.12 -5.97 -4.04
C GLU A 25 21.61 -6.13 -3.85
N GLU A 26 20.81 -5.51 -4.71
CA GLU A 26 19.35 -5.67 -4.70
C GLU A 26 18.95 -7.14 -4.88
N GLN A 27 19.60 -7.84 -5.82
CA GLN A 27 19.40 -9.28 -6.02
C GLN A 27 19.73 -10.09 -4.76
N ARG A 28 20.78 -9.71 -4.02
CA ARG A 28 21.19 -10.38 -2.76
C ARG A 28 20.21 -10.10 -1.62
N LEU A 29 19.71 -8.87 -1.52
CA LEU A 29 18.67 -8.50 -0.56
C LEU A 29 17.38 -9.29 -0.83
N ALA A 30 16.93 -9.30 -2.08
CA ALA A 30 15.75 -10.04 -2.50
C ALA A 30 15.88 -11.54 -2.24
N ALA A 31 17.05 -12.15 -2.52
CA ALA A 31 17.30 -13.55 -2.22
C ALA A 31 17.28 -13.86 -0.71
N THR A 32 17.79 -12.93 0.11
CA THR A 32 17.80 -13.07 1.58
C THR A 32 16.39 -13.01 2.16
N VAL A 33 15.55 -12.08 1.68
CA VAL A 33 14.14 -11.96 2.05
C VAL A 33 13.33 -13.15 1.54
N ALA A 34 13.56 -13.60 0.31
CA ALA A 34 12.87 -14.76 -0.27
C ALA A 34 13.14 -16.07 0.48
N ALA A 35 14.25 -16.19 1.22
CA ALA A 35 14.51 -17.32 2.10
C ALA A 35 13.64 -17.32 3.38
N HIS A 36 12.93 -16.22 3.66
CA HIS A 36 12.05 -16.05 4.82
C HIS A 36 10.68 -15.53 4.36
N PRO A 37 9.93 -16.26 3.52
CA PRO A 37 8.66 -15.78 2.97
C PRO A 37 7.62 -15.47 4.06
N MET A 38 7.80 -16.02 5.27
CA MET A 38 6.93 -15.85 6.42
C MET A 38 7.80 -15.76 7.68
N LEU A 39 7.51 -14.80 8.57
CA LEU A 39 8.16 -14.68 9.87
C LEU A 39 7.16 -15.08 10.96
N ASP A 40 7.30 -16.31 11.46
CA ASP A 40 6.42 -16.92 12.45
C ASP A 40 6.96 -16.85 13.89
N SER A 41 8.16 -16.30 14.06
CA SER A 41 8.83 -16.18 15.35
C SER A 41 9.76 -14.97 15.42
N VAL A 42 9.98 -14.49 16.64
CA VAL A 42 10.96 -13.42 16.92
C VAL A 42 12.38 -13.86 16.51
N GLY A 43 12.70 -15.16 16.67
CA GLY A 43 13.98 -15.71 16.24
C GLY A 43 14.19 -15.68 14.72
N ALA A 44 13.13 -15.93 13.94
CA ALA A 44 13.16 -15.80 12.49
C ALA A 44 13.38 -14.33 12.06
N LEU A 45 12.68 -13.40 12.70
CA LEU A 45 12.87 -11.96 12.46
C LEU A 45 14.30 -11.52 12.79
N ALA A 46 14.82 -11.89 13.96
CA ALA A 46 16.20 -11.57 14.34
C ALA A 46 17.23 -12.16 13.36
N SER A 47 16.98 -13.39 12.88
CA SER A 47 17.84 -14.06 11.91
C SER A 47 17.82 -13.40 10.53
N LEU A 48 16.68 -12.85 10.12
CA LEU A 48 16.55 -12.07 8.89
C LEU A 48 17.32 -10.75 9.03
N LEU A 49 17.03 -9.99 10.08
CA LEU A 49 17.65 -8.67 10.32
C LEU A 49 19.18 -8.76 10.42
N ALA A 50 19.72 -9.82 11.04
CA ALA A 50 21.17 -10.03 11.14
C ALA A 50 21.88 -10.27 9.79
N ARG A 51 21.14 -10.60 8.72
CA ARG A 51 21.69 -10.82 7.36
C ARG A 51 21.52 -9.62 6.44
N LEU A 52 20.77 -8.61 6.88
CA LEU A 52 20.51 -7.39 6.11
C LEU A 52 21.48 -6.29 6.53
N PRO A 53 21.73 -5.28 5.66
CA PRO A 53 22.50 -4.11 6.03
C PRO A 53 21.87 -3.42 7.25
N PRO A 54 22.68 -2.95 8.23
CA PRO A 54 22.17 -2.37 9.46
C PRO A 54 21.42 -1.03 9.24
N GLU A 55 21.75 -0.32 8.16
CA GLU A 55 21.13 0.96 7.79
C GLU A 55 19.90 0.79 6.91
N LEU A 56 19.45 -0.45 6.62
CA LEU A 56 18.29 -0.70 5.77
C LEU A 56 17.02 -0.18 6.46
N PRO A 57 16.26 0.77 5.86
CA PRO A 57 15.02 1.26 6.44
C PRO A 57 14.05 0.10 6.69
N LEU A 58 13.40 0.12 7.86
CA LEU A 58 12.40 -0.86 8.26
C LEU A 58 11.05 -0.16 8.44
N TRP A 59 10.01 -0.70 7.82
CA TRP A 59 8.63 -0.28 8.09
C TRP A 59 7.71 -1.47 8.28
N LEU A 60 6.59 -1.19 8.93
CA LEU A 60 5.47 -2.10 9.05
C LEU A 60 4.39 -1.62 8.09
N ASP A 61 3.99 -2.48 7.14
CA ASP A 61 2.81 -2.25 6.34
C ASP A 61 1.59 -2.54 7.23
N GLU A 62 0.86 -1.47 7.54
CA GLU A 62 -0.33 -1.53 8.38
C GLU A 62 -1.55 -2.11 7.63
N HIS A 63 -1.47 -2.24 6.31
CA HIS A 63 -2.54 -2.77 5.51
C HIS A 63 -2.42 -4.30 5.39
N VAL A 64 -3.49 -4.98 5.78
CA VAL A 64 -3.65 -6.40 5.49
C VAL A 64 -3.87 -6.55 4.00
N ARG A 65 -3.08 -7.37 3.33
CA ARG A 65 -3.22 -7.66 1.90
C ARG A 65 -3.99 -8.96 1.68
N TRP A 66 -4.72 -9.05 0.57
CA TRP A 66 -5.55 -10.22 0.29
C TRP A 66 -5.63 -10.51 -1.20
N ASP A 67 -5.80 -11.79 -1.51
CA ASP A 67 -6.18 -12.22 -2.84
C ASP A 67 -7.72 -12.18 -2.96
N PRO A 68 -8.28 -11.39 -3.91
CA PRO A 68 -9.72 -11.35 -4.13
C PRO A 68 -10.34 -12.72 -4.42
N ASP A 69 -9.58 -13.65 -5.02
CA ASP A 69 -10.06 -15.00 -5.35
C ASP A 69 -10.08 -15.95 -4.15
N GLU A 70 -9.43 -15.59 -3.04
CA GLU A 70 -9.33 -16.42 -1.83
C GLU A 70 -10.00 -15.76 -0.60
N ARG A 71 -10.88 -14.77 -0.81
CA ARG A 71 -11.58 -13.97 0.22
C ARG A 71 -12.23 -14.78 1.34
N LEU A 72 -12.70 -15.99 1.02
CA LEU A 72 -13.64 -16.76 1.84
C LEU A 72 -13.00 -17.83 2.74
N LYS A 73 -11.66 -17.91 2.79
CA LYS A 73 -10.95 -18.92 3.60
C LYS A 73 -9.91 -18.21 4.46
N GLN A 74 -10.29 -17.66 5.61
CA GLN A 74 -9.42 -16.68 6.30
C GLN A 74 -8.60 -17.30 7.43
N GLN A 75 -7.30 -17.47 7.19
CA GLN A 75 -6.28 -17.40 8.23
C GLN A 75 -5.42 -16.16 7.97
N LEU A 76 -5.16 -15.36 9.02
CA LEU A 76 -4.26 -14.21 8.93
C LEU A 76 -2.82 -14.69 9.12
N LEU A 77 -1.95 -14.39 8.17
CA LEU A 77 -0.51 -14.51 8.35
C LEU A 77 0.06 -13.15 8.73
N THR A 78 0.60 -13.08 9.94
CA THR A 78 0.89 -11.82 10.62
C THR A 78 2.12 -11.07 10.11
N VAL A 79 3.14 -11.75 9.57
CA VAL A 79 4.37 -11.06 9.14
C VAL A 79 5.01 -11.71 7.92
N THR A 80 5.07 -10.97 6.81
CA THR A 80 5.72 -11.31 5.54
C THR A 80 6.74 -10.23 5.20
N PRO A 81 8.02 -10.56 5.04
CA PRO A 81 9.04 -9.57 4.72
C PRO A 81 9.12 -9.32 3.21
N ARG A 82 9.30 -8.06 2.79
CA ARG A 82 9.43 -7.67 1.37
C ARG A 82 10.46 -6.55 1.21
N ILE A 83 11.15 -6.53 0.06
CA ILE A 83 11.99 -5.39 -0.32
C ILE A 83 11.14 -4.44 -1.17
N VAL A 84 11.04 -3.17 -0.77
CA VAL A 84 10.40 -2.11 -1.59
C VAL A 84 11.32 -0.89 -1.70
N GLY A 85 11.03 0.00 -2.64
CA GLY A 85 11.73 1.27 -2.77
C GLY A 85 11.13 2.34 -1.86
N VAL A 86 11.99 3.09 -1.17
CA VAL A 86 11.63 4.19 -0.27
C VAL A 86 12.32 5.45 -0.75
N ALA A 87 11.60 6.57 -0.81
CA ALA A 87 12.20 7.85 -1.11
C ALA A 87 13.15 8.28 0.03
N SER A 88 14.43 8.49 -0.30
CA SER A 88 15.49 8.86 0.65
C SER A 88 15.32 10.27 1.26
N ALA A 89 14.43 11.11 0.70
CA ALA A 89 14.09 12.42 1.26
C ALA A 89 12.65 12.86 0.91
N VAL A 90 11.92 13.38 1.89
CA VAL A 90 10.50 13.76 1.82
C VAL A 90 10.25 15.03 0.97
N GLU A 91 11.30 15.74 0.52
CA GLU A 91 11.15 17.14 0.07
C GLU A 91 11.46 17.42 -1.42
N THR A 92 11.80 16.42 -2.24
CA THR A 92 12.07 16.68 -3.68
C THR A 92 11.53 15.57 -4.58
N GLU A 93 10.85 15.95 -5.67
CA GLU A 93 10.32 15.05 -6.72
C GLU A 93 11.40 14.15 -7.38
N ASP A 94 12.70 14.48 -7.18
CA ASP A 94 13.86 13.71 -7.65
C ASP A 94 14.52 12.83 -6.57
N ALA A 95 13.82 12.55 -5.46
CA ALA A 95 14.38 11.71 -4.40
C ALA A 95 14.70 10.31 -4.93
N ALA A 96 15.96 9.90 -4.80
CA ALA A 96 16.38 8.55 -5.16
C ALA A 96 15.62 7.55 -4.29
N MET A 97 15.06 6.52 -4.94
CA MET A 97 14.47 5.38 -4.25
C MET A 97 15.59 4.48 -3.73
N GLU A 98 15.65 4.30 -2.42
CA GLU A 98 16.54 3.37 -1.74
C GLU A 98 15.77 2.11 -1.36
N PRO A 99 16.42 0.93 -1.35
CA PRO A 99 15.76 -0.28 -0.89
C PRO A 99 15.49 -0.17 0.62
N GLY A 100 14.35 -0.68 1.05
CA GLY A 100 14.16 -1.01 2.46
C GLY A 100 13.27 -2.24 2.67
N LEU A 101 13.11 -2.62 3.94
CA LEU A 101 12.38 -3.80 4.37
C LEU A 101 10.98 -3.42 4.87
N GLU A 102 9.98 -3.91 4.16
CA GLU A 102 8.59 -3.96 4.62
C GLU A 102 8.35 -5.23 5.42
N LEU A 103 7.62 -5.11 6.52
CA LEU A 103 6.97 -6.23 7.19
C LEU A 103 5.46 -6.07 7.03
N GLY A 104 4.82 -6.93 6.24
CA GLY A 104 3.39 -6.83 5.93
C GLY A 104 2.56 -8.03 6.38
N THR A 105 1.25 -7.86 6.42
CA THR A 105 0.29 -8.91 6.81
C THR A 105 -0.48 -9.39 5.58
N VAL A 106 -0.68 -10.70 5.42
CA VAL A 106 -1.39 -11.27 4.26
C VAL A 106 -2.45 -12.28 4.70
N CYS A 107 -3.63 -12.24 4.09
CA CYS A 107 -4.68 -13.25 4.23
C CYS A 107 -4.37 -14.47 3.36
N ILE A 108 -4.46 -15.67 3.95
CA ILE A 108 -4.22 -16.95 3.27
C ILE A 108 -5.36 -17.95 3.52
N PRO A 109 -5.63 -18.87 2.58
CA PRO A 109 -6.59 -19.95 2.78
C PRO A 109 -6.28 -20.81 4.02
N PHE A 110 -7.27 -21.02 4.90
CA PHE A 110 -7.12 -21.84 6.11
C PHE A 110 -6.65 -23.28 5.81
N ASP A 111 -7.16 -23.89 4.73
CA ASP A 111 -6.89 -25.29 4.37
C ASP A 111 -5.64 -25.45 3.47
N SER A 112 -4.78 -24.42 3.39
CA SER A 112 -3.62 -24.44 2.49
C SER A 112 -2.42 -25.17 3.08
N THR A 113 -1.65 -25.82 2.20
CA THR A 113 -0.34 -26.39 2.55
C THR A 113 0.67 -25.27 2.85
N PRO A 114 1.76 -25.53 3.62
CA PRO A 114 2.81 -24.55 3.86
C PRO A 114 3.36 -23.91 2.57
N ASP A 115 3.54 -24.70 1.51
CA ASP A 115 4.03 -24.20 0.22
C ASP A 115 3.02 -23.25 -0.45
N ALA A 116 1.73 -23.55 -0.38
CA ALA A 116 0.68 -22.67 -0.90
C ALA A 116 0.61 -21.35 -0.11
N ARG A 117 0.80 -21.39 1.22
CA ARG A 117 0.88 -20.17 2.05
C ARG A 117 2.09 -19.32 1.67
N ALA A 118 3.26 -19.95 1.52
CA ALA A 118 4.48 -19.27 1.11
C ALA A 118 4.32 -18.65 -0.28
N ALA A 119 3.67 -19.35 -1.22
CA ALA A 119 3.40 -18.85 -2.56
C ALA A 119 2.51 -17.60 -2.54
N VAL A 120 1.45 -17.57 -1.71
CA VAL A 120 0.62 -16.37 -1.55
C VAL A 120 1.38 -15.25 -0.84
N ALA A 121 2.17 -15.56 0.20
CA ALA A 121 2.92 -14.58 0.97
C ALA A 121 3.92 -13.77 0.12
N VAL A 122 4.53 -14.40 -0.90
CA VAL A 122 5.49 -13.74 -1.80
C VAL A 122 4.85 -12.97 -2.96
N ARG A 123 3.52 -13.02 -3.12
CA ARG A 123 2.83 -12.29 -4.19
C ARG A 123 2.93 -10.79 -3.99
N ARG A 124 3.49 -10.12 -5.00
CA ARG A 124 3.65 -8.66 -5.05
C ARG A 124 2.44 -7.94 -5.63
N ASP A 125 1.55 -8.66 -6.29
CA ASP A 125 0.34 -8.15 -6.93
C ASP A 125 -0.86 -8.06 -5.98
N LEU A 126 -0.68 -8.40 -4.70
CA LEU A 126 -1.76 -8.32 -3.70
C LEU A 126 -1.96 -6.88 -3.24
N LEU A 127 -3.21 -6.44 -3.35
CA LEU A 127 -3.64 -5.12 -2.89
C LEU A 127 -4.08 -5.15 -1.42
N PRO A 128 -4.08 -3.98 -0.77
CA PRO A 128 -4.70 -3.77 0.53
C PRO A 128 -6.15 -4.26 0.58
N ALA A 129 -6.56 -4.76 1.75
CA ALA A 129 -7.94 -5.16 2.03
C ALA A 129 -8.87 -3.98 2.25
N ASP A 130 -8.32 -2.87 2.72
CA ASP A 130 -9.05 -1.63 2.86
C ASP A 130 -9.24 -0.97 1.47
N PRO A 131 -10.48 -0.66 1.05
CA PRO A 131 -10.73 -0.06 -0.25
C PRO A 131 -10.09 1.32 -0.46
N TYR A 132 -9.86 2.08 0.61
CA TYR A 132 -9.19 3.39 0.50
C TYR A 132 -7.69 3.19 0.22
N ALA A 133 -7.00 2.38 1.02
CA ALA A 133 -5.59 2.06 0.81
C ALA A 133 -5.35 1.38 -0.55
N SER A 134 -6.26 0.50 -0.98
CA SER A 134 -6.21 -0.13 -2.32
C SER A 134 -6.34 0.91 -3.43
N ALA A 135 -7.22 1.91 -3.26
CA ALA A 135 -7.38 2.98 -4.24
C ALA A 135 -6.12 3.86 -4.35
N GLU A 136 -5.48 4.20 -3.22
CA GLU A 136 -4.22 4.95 -3.20
C GLU A 136 -3.11 4.18 -3.93
N GLU A 137 -2.89 2.92 -3.58
CA GLU A 137 -1.85 2.09 -4.22
C GLU A 137 -2.08 1.95 -5.74
N ARG A 138 -3.33 1.80 -6.18
CA ARG A 138 -3.65 1.78 -7.61
C ARG A 138 -3.38 3.12 -8.31
N LEU A 139 -3.62 4.26 -7.66
CA LEU A 139 -3.29 5.57 -8.23
C LEU A 139 -1.78 5.74 -8.40
N GLU A 140 -0.99 5.32 -7.41
CA GLU A 140 0.48 5.32 -7.49
C GLU A 140 0.98 4.45 -8.65
N GLN A 141 0.30 3.33 -8.91
CA GLN A 141 0.58 2.43 -10.03
C GLN A 141 0.01 2.92 -11.37
N GLY A 142 -0.73 4.04 -11.39
CA GLY A 142 -1.37 4.59 -12.58
C GLY A 142 -2.67 3.88 -13.02
N ASP A 143 -3.19 2.93 -12.24
CA ASP A 143 -4.49 2.27 -12.47
C ASP A 143 -5.65 3.13 -11.95
N VAL A 144 -5.87 4.25 -12.64
CA VAL A 144 -6.98 5.18 -12.35
C VAL A 144 -8.35 4.47 -12.41
N PRO A 145 -8.67 3.61 -13.40
CA PRO A 145 -9.96 2.93 -13.44
C PRO A 145 -10.17 2.01 -12.24
N GLY A 146 -9.15 1.25 -11.82
CA GLY A 146 -9.23 0.41 -10.64
C GLY A 146 -9.41 1.22 -9.36
N ALA A 147 -8.64 2.31 -9.17
CA ALA A 147 -8.78 3.18 -8.02
C ALA A 147 -10.18 3.79 -7.89
N LEU A 148 -10.78 4.21 -9.01
CA LEU A 148 -12.17 4.67 -9.04
C LEU A 148 -13.16 3.55 -8.67
N GLY A 149 -12.86 2.30 -9.03
CA GLY A 149 -13.65 1.13 -8.63
C GLY A 149 -13.64 0.89 -7.13
N ASP A 150 -12.47 0.98 -6.50
CA ASP A 150 -12.29 0.79 -5.06
C ASP A 150 -12.97 1.93 -4.27
N LEU A 151 -12.80 3.19 -4.70
CA LEU A 151 -13.49 4.33 -4.10
C LEU A 151 -15.03 4.22 -4.24
N ALA A 152 -15.52 3.73 -5.38
CA ALA A 152 -16.96 3.50 -5.54
C ALA A 152 -17.49 2.41 -4.61
N THR A 153 -16.66 1.42 -4.25
CA THR A 153 -17.02 0.38 -3.28
C THR A 153 -17.09 0.98 -1.88
N LEU A 154 -16.08 1.76 -1.47
CA LEU A 154 -16.09 2.47 -0.18
C LEU A 154 -17.33 3.35 0.01
N LEU A 155 -17.70 4.12 -1.01
CA LEU A 155 -18.89 4.97 -0.95
C LEU A 155 -20.19 4.17 -0.87
N GLN A 156 -20.26 2.98 -1.49
CA GLN A 156 -21.39 2.08 -1.33
C GLN A 156 -21.50 1.55 0.10
N ASP A 157 -20.37 1.15 0.70
CA ASP A 157 -20.34 0.66 2.08
C ASP A 157 -20.76 1.74 3.07
N ILE A 158 -20.29 2.98 2.90
CA ILE A 158 -20.74 4.14 3.70
C ILE A 158 -22.25 4.36 3.55
N ALA A 159 -22.77 4.33 2.32
CA ALA A 159 -24.20 4.50 2.08
C ALA A 159 -25.05 3.38 2.72
N ALA A 160 -24.56 2.14 2.68
CA ALA A 160 -25.21 1.00 3.32
C ALA A 160 -25.23 1.16 4.85
N LEU A 161 -24.09 1.48 5.46
CA LEU A 161 -23.99 1.72 6.91
C LEU A 161 -24.93 2.84 7.38
N LEU A 162 -24.97 3.96 6.65
CA LEU A 162 -25.89 5.05 6.96
C LEU A 162 -27.35 4.60 6.86
N SER A 163 -27.69 3.82 5.83
CA SER A 163 -29.06 3.29 5.65
C SER A 163 -29.45 2.36 6.80
N ASP A 164 -28.58 1.42 7.16
CA ASP A 164 -28.77 0.47 8.26
C ASP A 164 -28.97 1.20 9.60
N VAL A 165 -28.16 2.22 9.87
CA VAL A 165 -28.31 3.07 11.06
C VAL A 165 -29.68 3.77 11.05
N THR A 166 -30.10 4.33 9.92
CA THR A 166 -31.40 5.02 9.85
C THR A 166 -32.61 4.10 9.99
N ASP A 167 -32.48 2.82 9.63
CA ASP A 167 -33.55 1.85 9.78
C ASP A 167 -33.75 1.40 11.23
N GLY A 168 -32.71 1.53 12.07
CA GLY A 168 -32.78 1.32 13.51
C GLY A 168 -33.29 2.51 14.33
N LEU A 169 -33.48 3.68 13.72
CA LEU A 169 -33.94 4.91 14.39
C LEU A 169 -35.46 5.10 14.31
N GLU A 170 -36.01 5.96 15.17
CA GLU A 170 -37.43 6.31 15.15
C GLU A 170 -37.85 6.85 13.78
N ARG A 171 -38.85 6.18 13.18
CA ARG A 171 -39.41 6.59 11.89
C ARG A 171 -40.17 7.91 12.05
N GLY A 172 -39.87 8.86 11.17
CA GLY A 172 -40.58 10.14 11.09
C GLY A 172 -39.87 11.32 11.74
N SER A 173 -38.67 11.14 12.32
CA SER A 173 -37.81 12.26 12.67
C SER A 173 -37.24 12.91 11.39
N SER A 174 -37.15 14.24 11.37
CA SER A 174 -36.56 14.99 10.25
C SER A 174 -35.10 14.61 10.00
N ASP A 175 -34.40 14.24 11.06
CA ASP A 175 -32.97 13.96 11.04
C ASP A 175 -32.73 12.55 10.44
N THR A 176 -33.55 11.57 10.81
CA THR A 176 -33.56 10.23 10.21
C THR A 176 -33.83 10.30 8.71
N GLU A 177 -34.80 11.12 8.28
CA GLU A 177 -35.12 11.25 6.86
C GLU A 177 -34.02 11.98 6.08
N SER A 178 -33.40 12.99 6.69
CA SER A 178 -32.25 13.69 6.10
C SER A 178 -31.06 12.76 5.89
N LEU A 179 -30.75 11.90 6.87
CA LEU A 179 -29.70 10.89 6.75
C LEU A 179 -30.02 9.84 5.67
N ARG A 180 -31.27 9.40 5.56
CA ARG A 180 -31.71 8.46 4.50
C ARG A 180 -31.54 9.06 3.11
N VAL A 181 -31.92 10.32 2.93
CA VAL A 181 -31.71 11.05 1.67
C VAL A 181 -30.23 11.14 1.33
N GLU A 182 -29.37 11.45 2.31
CA GLU A 182 -27.94 11.56 2.09
C GLU A 182 -27.29 10.20 1.75
N ALA A 183 -27.66 9.13 2.46
CA ALA A 183 -27.25 7.77 2.13
C ALA A 183 -27.61 7.40 0.68
N SER A 184 -28.82 7.75 0.23
CA SER A 184 -29.23 7.53 -1.16
C SER A 184 -28.39 8.33 -2.17
N ARG A 185 -28.06 9.59 -1.86
CA ARG A 185 -27.21 10.44 -2.71
C ARG A 185 -25.79 9.88 -2.82
N ILE A 186 -25.21 9.45 -1.70
CA ILE A 186 -23.89 8.82 -1.68
C ILE A 186 -23.90 7.55 -2.54
N GLY A 187 -24.92 6.68 -2.37
CA GLY A 187 -25.07 5.47 -3.19
C GLY A 187 -25.21 5.76 -4.69
N GLN A 188 -25.95 6.80 -5.07
CA GLN A 188 -26.06 7.24 -6.47
C GLN A 188 -24.74 7.77 -7.02
N ALA A 189 -23.99 8.55 -6.24
CA ALA A 189 -22.67 9.03 -6.62
C ALA A 189 -21.70 7.86 -6.82
N ALA A 190 -21.69 6.90 -5.90
CA ALA A 190 -20.90 5.69 -6.00
C ALA A 190 -21.20 4.90 -7.29
N ALA A 191 -22.49 4.72 -7.62
CA ALA A 191 -22.91 4.06 -8.86
C ALA A 191 -22.50 4.83 -10.14
N ARG A 192 -22.37 6.16 -10.07
CA ARG A 192 -21.82 6.96 -11.18
C ARG A 192 -20.32 6.74 -11.32
N ILE A 193 -19.57 6.75 -10.22
CA ILE A 193 -18.11 6.51 -10.22
C ILE A 193 -17.80 5.10 -10.72
N ALA A 194 -18.53 4.07 -10.25
CA ALA A 194 -18.37 2.70 -10.73
C ALA A 194 -18.59 2.56 -12.24
N ARG A 195 -19.53 3.33 -12.82
CA ARG A 195 -19.73 3.36 -14.27
C ARG A 195 -18.57 4.05 -15.01
N LEU A 196 -18.01 5.11 -14.45
CA LEU A 196 -16.83 5.77 -15.01
C LEU A 196 -15.62 4.83 -15.01
N ALA A 197 -15.39 4.10 -13.90
CA ALA A 197 -14.35 3.09 -13.79
C ALA A 197 -14.47 2.03 -14.90
N LYS A 198 -15.67 1.46 -15.10
CA LYS A 198 -15.94 0.46 -16.16
C LYS A 198 -15.69 1.02 -17.56
N ASN A 199 -16.06 2.27 -17.81
CA ASN A 199 -15.86 2.90 -19.11
C ASN A 199 -14.38 3.24 -19.39
N GLY A 200 -13.60 3.54 -18.35
CA GLY A 200 -12.15 3.74 -18.45
C GLY A 200 -11.43 2.46 -18.86
N GLN A 201 -11.74 1.34 -18.19
CA GLN A 201 -11.15 0.03 -18.51
C GLN A 201 -11.44 -0.46 -19.94
N ALA A 202 -12.60 -0.08 -20.51
CA ALA A 202 -12.96 -0.44 -21.87
C ALA A 202 -12.17 0.34 -22.94
N LYS A 203 -11.66 1.54 -22.61
CA LYS A 203 -10.86 2.37 -23.53
C LYS A 203 -9.40 1.96 -23.57
N ASP A 204 -8.83 1.48 -22.46
CA ASP A 204 -7.42 1.06 -22.43
C ASP A 204 -7.17 -0.30 -23.09
N ARG A 205 -8.23 -1.03 -23.47
CA ARG A 205 -8.16 -2.34 -24.14
C ARG A 205 -8.42 -2.31 -25.65
N GLY A 206 -8.66 -1.13 -26.24
CA GLY A 206 -8.95 -0.95 -27.67
C GLY A 206 -7.87 -0.14 -28.37
#